data_AF-A0A3N5YI76-F1
#
_entry.id   AF-A0A3N5YI76-F1
#
_cell.length_a   1.000
_cell.length_b   1.000
_cell.length_c   1.000
_cell.angle_alpha   90.00
_cell.angle_beta   90.00
_cell.angle_gamma   90.00
#
_symmetry.space_group_name_H-M   'P 1'
#
loop_
_entity.id
_entity.type
_entity.pdbx_description
1 polymer ?
#
loop_
_entity_poly.entity_id
_entity_poly.type
_entity_poly.pdbx_seq_one_letter_code
_entity_poly.pdbx_strand_id
1 'polypeptide(L)'
;MKKASALALIEFGDISAGVFAVDAMLKKAPIAFIRSGTVSRGRYLVVVGGSPAAVEESYHAGLQAAGEPLDHLLLADVHPSLYEAIVSGRRIPAEGALAVLETETATLSVRSAEAALKGTPVTLVELRLADGGLNGKGVAVYQGRQHDVEAAVALALDEARRAGGEIRYTVVSSPHEALGRQLAKTSRFDAGDVLDLDGEVL
;
A
#
# COMPACT_ATOMS: atom_id res chain seq x y z
N MET A 1 21.59 8.19 -4.09
CA MET A 1 20.62 9.03 -3.37
C MET A 1 20.40 8.42 -2.00
N LYS A 2 20.40 9.23 -0.92
CA LYS A 2 20.06 8.73 0.42
C LYS A 2 18.62 8.22 0.35
N LYS A 3 18.39 6.95 0.72
CA LYS A 3 17.04 6.37 0.71
C LYS A 3 16.17 7.25 1.62
N ALA A 4 15.02 7.70 1.14
CA ALA A 4 14.08 8.41 1.99
C ALA A 4 13.73 7.49 3.17
N SER A 5 14.01 7.95 4.39
CA SER A 5 13.68 7.17 5.58
C SER A 5 12.23 7.39 5.98
N ALA A 6 11.69 8.59 5.73
CA ALA A 6 10.30 8.91 6.05
C ALA A 6 9.41 8.92 4.81
N LEU A 7 8.14 8.59 5.03
CA LEU A 7 7.07 8.57 4.04
C LEU A 7 5.80 9.18 4.66
N ALA A 8 5.06 9.99 3.91
CA ALA A 8 3.74 10.44 4.31
C ALA A 8 2.72 10.26 3.20
N LEU A 9 1.49 9.93 3.60
CA LEU A 9 0.34 9.76 2.73
C LEU A 9 -0.85 10.57 3.26
N ILE A 10 -1.58 11.19 2.35
CA ILE A 10 -2.86 11.82 2.67
C ILE A 10 -3.86 11.44 1.57
N GLU A 11 -4.99 10.87 1.97
CA GLU A 11 -6.10 10.50 1.10
C GLU A 11 -7.27 11.46 1.38
N PHE A 12 -7.78 12.11 0.33
CA PHE A 12 -8.88 13.06 0.40
C PHE A 12 -10.11 12.52 -0.33
N GLY A 13 -11.29 12.77 0.23
CA GLY A 13 -12.56 12.53 -0.48
C GLY A 13 -12.75 13.49 -1.66
N ASP A 14 -12.29 14.73 -1.53
CA ASP A 14 -12.43 15.78 -2.54
C ASP A 14 -11.14 16.03 -3.31
N ILE A 15 -11.24 16.04 -4.65
CA ILE A 15 -10.09 16.22 -5.55
C ILE A 15 -9.47 17.62 -5.42
N SER A 16 -10.29 18.66 -5.34
CA SER A 16 -9.81 20.04 -5.22
C SER A 16 -9.08 20.27 -3.90
N ALA A 17 -9.59 19.71 -2.80
CA ALA A 17 -8.94 19.72 -1.50
C ALA A 17 -7.56 19.05 -1.56
N GLY A 18 -7.48 17.89 -2.19
CA GLY A 18 -6.22 17.17 -2.40
C GLY A 18 -5.19 17.99 -3.16
N VAL A 19 -5.56 18.59 -4.30
CA VAL A 19 -4.65 19.43 -5.09
C VAL A 19 -4.13 20.63 -4.27
N PHE A 20 -5.00 21.28 -3.50
CA PHE A 20 -4.62 22.40 -2.65
C PHE A 20 -3.67 21.99 -1.52
N ALA A 21 -3.92 20.86 -0.87
CA ALA A 21 -3.04 20.30 0.15
C ALA A 21 -1.66 19.97 -0.42
N VAL A 22 -1.57 19.34 -1.59
CA VAL A 22 -0.28 19.01 -2.23
C VAL A 22 0.56 20.26 -2.50
N ASP A 23 -0.05 21.33 -3.00
CA ASP A 23 0.66 22.61 -3.22
C ASP A 23 1.25 23.16 -1.91
N ALA A 24 0.48 23.11 -0.81
CA ALA A 24 0.96 23.53 0.50
C ALA A 24 2.09 22.64 1.03
N MET A 25 2.00 21.31 0.86
CA MET A 25 3.05 20.36 1.24
C MET A 25 4.38 20.66 0.53
N LEU A 26 4.33 20.88 -0.78
CA LEU A 26 5.51 21.09 -1.62
C LEU A 26 6.18 22.45 -1.34
N LYS A 27 5.42 23.46 -0.94
CA LYS A 27 5.95 24.78 -0.55
C LYS A 27 6.58 24.81 0.84
N LYS A 28 6.22 23.85 1.70
CA LYS A 28 6.61 23.88 3.12
C LYS A 28 8.06 23.45 3.37
N ALA A 29 8.52 22.35 2.78
CA ALA A 29 9.84 21.77 3.02
C ALA A 29 10.38 21.01 1.80
N PRO A 30 11.71 20.81 1.68
CA PRO A 30 12.30 20.08 0.56
C PRO A 30 12.05 18.56 0.70
N ILE A 31 10.95 18.11 0.12
CA ILE A 31 10.52 16.70 0.10
C ILE A 31 10.64 16.09 -1.30
N ALA A 32 10.78 14.77 -1.37
CA ALA A 32 10.59 14.01 -2.60
C ALA A 32 9.09 13.87 -2.88
N PHE A 33 8.66 14.41 -4.02
CA PHE A 33 7.30 14.23 -4.52
C PHE A 33 7.20 12.89 -5.25
N ILE A 34 6.67 11.87 -4.57
CA ILE A 34 6.65 10.49 -5.09
C ILE A 34 5.51 10.33 -6.10
N ARG A 35 4.28 10.65 -5.69
CA ARG A 35 3.09 10.56 -6.54
C ARG A 35 1.94 11.37 -5.95
N SER A 36 1.13 11.99 -6.80
CA SER A 36 -0.24 12.35 -6.43
C SER A 36 -1.19 12.17 -7.61
N GLY A 37 -2.47 12.02 -7.33
CA GLY A 37 -3.48 11.91 -8.38
C GLY A 37 -4.82 11.41 -7.89
N THR A 38 -5.77 11.38 -8.82
CA THR A 38 -7.08 10.79 -8.59
C THR A 38 -6.97 9.28 -8.48
N VAL A 39 -7.76 8.71 -7.57
CA VAL A 39 -7.90 7.28 -7.38
C VAL A 39 -9.38 6.89 -7.47
N SER A 40 -9.69 5.59 -7.44
CA SER A 40 -11.07 5.11 -7.54
C SER A 40 -11.98 5.72 -6.45
N ARG A 41 -13.29 5.80 -6.73
CA ARG A 41 -14.30 6.58 -5.97
C ARG A 41 -14.14 8.11 -6.02
N GLY A 42 -13.36 8.65 -6.95
CA GLY A 42 -13.21 10.10 -7.10
C GLY A 42 -12.41 10.73 -5.96
N ARG A 43 -11.62 9.93 -5.23
CA ARG A 43 -10.73 10.39 -4.16
C ARG A 43 -9.42 10.92 -4.75
N TYR A 44 -8.61 11.56 -3.91
CA TYR A 44 -7.28 12.04 -4.28
C TYR A 44 -6.25 11.53 -3.27
N LEU A 45 -5.16 10.94 -3.76
CA LEU A 45 -4.08 10.42 -2.94
C LEU A 45 -2.80 11.18 -3.24
N VAL A 46 -2.05 11.53 -2.19
CA VAL A 46 -0.67 12.00 -2.30
C VAL A 46 0.26 11.12 -1.47
N VAL A 47 1.45 10.86 -2.00
CA VAL A 47 2.57 10.22 -1.33
C VAL A 47 3.81 11.10 -1.47
N VAL A 48 4.46 11.39 -0.36
CA VAL A 48 5.74 12.11 -0.30
C VAL A 48 6.75 11.35 0.55
N GLY A 49 8.03 11.61 0.34
CA GLY A 49 9.10 11.02 1.16
C GLY A 49 10.29 11.96 1.34
N GLY A 50 11.21 11.61 2.23
CA GLY A 50 12.37 12.46 2.50
C GLY A 50 13.03 12.16 3.83
N SER A 51 13.65 13.19 4.42
CA SER A 51 14.09 13.14 5.81
C SER A 51 12.87 13.26 6.76
N PRO A 52 12.93 12.71 7.99
CA PRO A 52 11.80 12.73 8.91
C PRO A 52 11.26 14.14 9.17
N ALA A 53 12.13 15.09 9.48
CA ALA A 53 11.73 16.47 9.76
C ALA A 53 11.07 17.16 8.55
N ALA A 54 11.63 17.02 7.34
CA ALA A 54 11.06 17.66 6.15
C ALA A 54 9.70 17.06 5.79
N VAL A 55 9.56 15.73 5.89
CA VAL A 55 8.29 15.04 5.62
C VAL A 55 7.24 15.41 6.66
N GLU A 56 7.59 15.44 7.94
CA GLU A 56 6.68 15.82 9.03
C GLU A 56 6.16 17.25 8.87
N GLU A 57 7.05 18.22 8.60
CA GLU A 57 6.64 19.61 8.37
C GLU A 57 5.69 19.74 7.17
N SER A 58 6.04 19.14 6.03
CA SER A 58 5.20 19.16 4.83
C SER A 58 3.87 18.45 5.06
N TYR A 59 3.87 17.31 5.74
CA TYR A 59 2.67 16.55 6.09
C TYR A 59 1.69 17.41 6.90
N HIS A 60 2.15 18.09 7.94
CA HIS A 60 1.30 18.98 8.73
C HIS A 60 0.78 20.17 7.91
N ALA A 61 1.58 20.74 7.01
CA ALA A 61 1.10 21.80 6.11
C ALA A 61 -0.02 21.31 5.19
N GLY A 62 0.06 20.08 4.67
CA GLY A 62 -1.00 19.48 3.86
C GLY A 62 -2.30 19.28 4.65
N LEU A 63 -2.19 18.77 5.88
CA LEU A 63 -3.35 18.58 6.78
C LEU A 63 -4.02 19.89 7.19
N GLN A 64 -3.27 20.98 7.31
CA GLN A 64 -3.79 22.31 7.70
C GLN A 64 -4.37 23.10 6.52
N ALA A 65 -3.92 22.82 5.29
CA ALA A 65 -4.30 23.61 4.13
C ALA A 65 -5.71 23.30 3.61
N ALA A 66 -6.13 22.04 3.67
CA ALA A 66 -7.40 21.59 3.12
C ALA A 66 -8.40 21.15 4.21
N GLY A 67 -9.59 20.74 3.79
CA GLY A 67 -10.56 20.10 4.69
C GLY A 67 -10.04 18.79 5.27
N GLU A 68 -10.83 18.20 6.18
CA GLU A 68 -10.49 16.95 6.84
C GLU A 68 -10.20 15.85 5.79
N PRO A 69 -9.01 15.23 5.83
CA PRO A 69 -8.70 14.12 4.93
C PRO A 69 -9.55 12.90 5.30
N LEU A 70 -9.77 12.03 4.30
CA LEU A 70 -10.42 10.74 4.53
C LEU A 70 -9.56 9.83 5.41
N ASP A 71 -8.26 9.80 5.16
CA ASP A 71 -7.28 9.02 5.94
C ASP A 71 -5.87 9.60 5.70
N HIS A 72 -4.97 9.46 6.67
CA HIS A 72 -3.62 9.98 6.59
C HIS A 72 -2.62 9.17 7.42
N LEU A 73 -1.36 9.19 6.99
CA LEU A 73 -0.28 8.44 7.62
C LEU A 73 1.04 9.18 7.50
N LEU A 74 1.78 9.25 8.60
CA LEU A 74 3.18 9.64 8.64
C LEU A 74 4.02 8.48 9.20
N LEU A 75 4.96 7.99 8.41
CA LEU A 75 5.97 7.00 8.80
C LEU A 75 7.31 7.71 8.91
N ALA A 76 7.85 7.85 10.13
CA ALA A 76 9.16 8.46 10.35
C ALA A 76 10.33 7.58 9.85
N ASP A 77 10.10 6.27 9.78
CA ASP A 77 11.02 5.26 9.28
C ASP A 77 10.20 4.19 8.55
N VAL A 78 10.26 4.13 7.22
CA VAL A 78 9.48 3.20 6.39
C VAL A 78 10.28 1.94 6.07
N HIS A 79 9.64 0.78 6.13
CA HIS A 79 10.28 -0.47 5.74
C HIS A 79 10.76 -0.42 4.28
N PRO A 80 12.00 -0.82 3.97
CA PRO A 80 12.56 -0.73 2.62
C PRO A 80 11.69 -1.37 1.54
N SER A 81 11.13 -2.56 1.80
CA SER A 81 10.26 -3.26 0.83
C SER A 81 8.94 -2.52 0.58
N LEU A 82 8.38 -1.85 1.61
CA LEU A 82 7.17 -1.05 1.45
C LEU A 82 7.46 0.18 0.59
N TYR A 83 8.57 0.85 0.86
CA TYR A 83 9.02 1.99 0.06
C TYR A 83 9.20 1.61 -1.42
N GLU A 84 9.88 0.49 -1.72
CA GLU A 84 10.07 0.03 -3.10
C GLU A 84 8.73 -0.30 -3.77
N ALA A 85 7.80 -0.96 -3.06
CA ALA A 85 6.48 -1.30 -3.58
C ALA A 85 5.68 -0.05 -3.97
N ILE A 86 5.74 1.01 -3.17
CA ILE A 86 5.02 2.28 -3.43
C ILE A 86 5.66 3.06 -4.58
N VAL A 87 6.98 3.23 -4.56
CA VAL A 87 7.69 4.08 -5.53
C VAL A 87 7.72 3.45 -6.92
N SER A 88 8.16 2.19 -6.98
CA SER A 88 8.44 1.52 -8.25
C SER A 88 7.33 0.57 -8.71
N GLY A 89 6.39 0.21 -7.83
CA GLY A 89 5.45 -0.87 -8.10
C GLY A 89 6.15 -2.23 -8.27
N ARG A 90 7.42 -2.36 -7.84
CA ARG A 90 8.20 -3.58 -7.98
C ARG A 90 7.58 -4.68 -7.14
N ARG A 91 7.41 -5.82 -7.79
CA ARG A 91 6.98 -7.07 -7.16
C ARG A 91 8.19 -7.93 -6.89
N ILE A 92 8.15 -8.62 -5.76
CA ILE A 92 9.19 -9.56 -5.37
C ILE A 92 8.55 -10.94 -5.39
N PRO A 93 8.92 -11.82 -6.34
CA PRO A 93 8.43 -13.19 -6.35
C PRO A 93 8.77 -13.89 -5.04
N ALA A 94 7.85 -14.72 -4.55
CA ALA A 94 8.05 -15.54 -3.36
C ALA A 94 7.23 -16.83 -3.49
N GLU A 95 7.48 -17.75 -2.55
CA GLU A 95 6.83 -19.05 -2.49
C GLU A 95 6.31 -19.32 -1.07
N GLY A 96 5.49 -20.35 -0.94
CA GLY A 96 4.89 -20.77 0.33
C GLY A 96 3.45 -20.32 0.49
N ALA A 97 3.04 -20.13 1.74
CA ALA A 97 1.71 -19.67 2.06
C ALA A 97 1.49 -18.26 1.52
N LEU A 98 0.26 -17.95 1.13
CA LEU A 98 -0.14 -16.68 0.54
C LEU A 98 -1.22 -16.03 1.40
N ALA A 99 -1.14 -14.71 1.59
CA ALA A 99 -2.22 -13.92 2.16
C ALA A 99 -2.58 -12.76 1.25
N VAL A 100 -3.88 -12.49 1.13
CA VAL A 100 -4.43 -11.30 0.46
C VAL A 100 -5.19 -10.51 1.50
N LEU A 101 -4.86 -9.22 1.64
CA LEU A 101 -5.51 -8.28 2.54
C LEU A 101 -6.15 -7.15 1.72
N GLU A 102 -7.40 -6.85 2.02
CA GLU A 102 -8.17 -5.73 1.46
C GLU A 102 -8.53 -4.74 2.57
N THR A 103 -8.32 -3.46 2.29
CA THR A 103 -8.55 -2.33 3.21
C THR A 103 -9.49 -1.31 2.56
N GLU A 104 -10.19 -0.49 3.34
CA GLU A 104 -11.16 0.49 2.82
C GLU A 104 -10.53 1.77 2.22
N THR A 105 -9.28 2.05 2.58
CA THR A 105 -8.48 3.19 2.13
C THR A 105 -7.10 2.71 1.69
N ALA A 106 -6.47 3.42 0.77
CA ALA A 106 -5.08 3.13 0.40
C ALA A 106 -4.13 3.34 1.59
N THR A 107 -4.42 4.35 2.41
CA THR A 107 -3.61 4.70 3.58
C THR A 107 -3.61 3.60 4.65
N LEU A 108 -4.76 2.98 4.94
CA LEU A 108 -4.86 1.85 5.86
C LEU A 108 -4.06 0.64 5.37
N SER A 109 -4.04 0.40 4.04
CA SER A 109 -3.21 -0.65 3.42
C SER A 109 -1.72 -0.45 3.71
N VAL A 110 -1.22 0.79 3.54
CA VAL A 110 0.19 1.14 3.75
C VAL A 110 0.56 1.00 5.22
N ARG A 111 -0.29 1.52 6.11
CA ARG A 111 -0.13 1.41 7.56
C ARG A 111 -0.02 -0.06 8.01
N SER A 112 -0.93 -0.89 7.53
CA SER A 112 -1.00 -2.31 7.90
C SER A 112 0.16 -3.10 7.31
N ALA A 113 0.59 -2.77 6.09
CA ALA A 113 1.76 -3.38 5.46
C ALA A 113 3.07 -3.05 6.18
N GLU A 114 3.20 -1.83 6.68
CA GLU A 114 4.36 -1.43 7.49
C GLU A 114 4.47 -2.27 8.76
N ALA A 115 3.36 -2.45 9.49
CA ALA A 115 3.32 -3.28 10.69
C ALA A 115 3.67 -4.75 10.40
N ALA A 116 3.10 -5.32 9.34
CA ALA A 116 3.39 -6.69 8.90
C ALA A 116 4.87 -6.88 8.56
N LEU A 117 5.44 -5.99 7.74
CA LEU A 117 6.83 -6.08 7.28
C LEU A 117 7.85 -5.82 8.39
N LYS A 118 7.54 -4.95 9.35
CA LYS A 118 8.43 -4.73 10.50
C LYS A 118 8.40 -5.87 11.51
N GLY A 119 7.27 -6.57 11.63
CA GLY A 119 7.12 -7.64 12.62
C GLY A 119 7.42 -9.04 12.11
N THR A 120 7.58 -9.26 10.81
CA THR A 120 7.73 -10.60 10.22
C THR A 120 8.66 -10.62 9.00
N PRO A 121 9.24 -11.78 8.65
CA PRO A 121 10.10 -11.91 7.48
C PRO A 121 9.32 -12.23 6.18
N VAL A 122 8.03 -11.86 6.10
CA VAL A 122 7.22 -12.10 4.90
C VAL A 122 7.65 -11.20 3.74
N THR A 123 7.41 -11.68 2.52
CA THR A 123 7.58 -10.87 1.32
C THR A 123 6.27 -10.17 0.98
N LEU A 124 6.28 -8.84 0.89
CA LEU A 124 5.21 -8.08 0.23
C LEU A 124 5.36 -8.22 -1.29
N VAL A 125 4.52 -9.05 -1.89
CA VAL A 125 4.55 -9.39 -3.32
C VAL A 125 3.92 -8.27 -4.15
N GLU A 126 2.81 -7.72 -3.68
CA GLU A 126 2.05 -6.69 -4.38
C GLU A 126 1.43 -5.72 -3.38
N LEU A 127 1.43 -4.44 -3.74
CA LEU A 127 0.65 -3.41 -3.07
C LEU A 127 -0.04 -2.54 -4.11
N ARG A 128 -1.38 -2.49 -4.06
CA ARG A 128 -2.20 -1.63 -4.90
C ARG A 128 -2.95 -0.64 -4.02
N LEU A 129 -2.88 0.64 -4.39
CA LEU A 129 -3.36 1.77 -3.59
C LEU A 129 -4.52 2.47 -4.29
N ALA A 130 -5.73 1.98 -4.09
CA ALA A 130 -6.97 2.55 -4.63
C ALA A 130 -6.98 2.75 -6.17
N ASP A 131 -6.14 2.00 -6.89
CA ASP A 131 -6.06 2.10 -8.35
C ASP A 131 -7.38 1.73 -9.06
N GLY A 132 -7.45 1.96 -10.37
CA GLY A 132 -8.65 1.69 -11.16
C GLY A 132 -9.18 0.27 -10.95
N GLY A 133 -10.47 0.17 -10.58
CA GLY A 133 -11.16 -1.11 -10.32
C GLY A 133 -11.25 -1.51 -8.85
N LEU A 134 -10.57 -0.82 -7.92
CA LEU A 134 -10.55 -1.19 -6.50
C LEU A 134 -11.62 -0.53 -5.62
N ASN A 135 -12.43 0.38 -6.17
CA ASN A 135 -13.50 1.07 -5.43
C ASN A 135 -13.01 1.72 -4.11
N GLY A 136 -11.86 2.39 -4.17
CA GLY A 136 -11.20 3.07 -3.06
C GLY A 136 -10.35 2.17 -2.16
N LYS A 137 -10.37 0.85 -2.39
CA LYS A 137 -9.67 -0.12 -1.54
C LYS A 137 -8.18 -0.15 -1.78
N GLY A 138 -7.42 -0.46 -0.73
CA GLY A 138 -6.05 -0.97 -0.86
C GLY A 138 -6.04 -2.50 -0.89
N VAL A 139 -5.14 -3.08 -1.69
CA VAL A 139 -4.90 -4.53 -1.73
C VAL A 139 -3.42 -4.81 -1.49
N ALA A 140 -3.11 -5.73 -0.58
CA ALA A 140 -1.76 -6.20 -0.33
C ALA A 140 -1.69 -7.73 -0.43
N VAL A 141 -0.67 -8.25 -1.10
CA VAL A 141 -0.40 -9.69 -1.21
C VAL A 141 0.92 -10.01 -0.53
N TYR A 142 0.89 -10.98 0.39
CA TYR A 142 2.08 -11.46 1.10
C TYR A 142 2.33 -12.92 0.80
N GLN A 143 3.61 -13.31 0.84
CA GLN A 143 4.03 -14.71 0.77
C GLN A 143 5.17 -15.02 1.74
N GLY A 144 5.22 -16.27 2.20
CA GLY A 144 6.27 -16.77 3.08
C GLY A 144 5.94 -18.10 3.74
N ARG A 145 6.62 -18.42 4.84
CA ARG A 145 6.27 -19.59 5.65
C ARG A 145 4.90 -19.37 6.29
N GLN A 146 4.11 -20.43 6.45
CA GLN A 146 2.73 -20.32 6.93
C GLN A 146 2.61 -19.53 8.24
N HIS A 147 3.42 -19.84 9.25
CA HIS A 147 3.37 -19.15 10.53
C HIS A 147 3.82 -17.68 10.45
N ASP A 148 4.72 -17.33 9.53
CA ASP A 148 5.13 -15.93 9.31
C ASP A 148 3.98 -15.15 8.66
N VAL A 149 3.28 -15.75 7.70
CA VAL A 149 2.11 -15.15 7.04
C VAL A 149 0.97 -14.95 8.03
N GLU A 150 0.65 -15.94 8.85
CA GLU A 150 -0.38 -15.83 9.89
C GLU A 150 -0.05 -14.72 10.90
N ALA A 151 1.22 -14.61 11.32
CA ALA A 151 1.68 -13.54 12.19
C ALA A 151 1.61 -12.15 11.52
N ALA A 152 1.97 -12.05 10.24
CA ALA A 152 1.90 -10.82 9.47
C ALA A 152 0.46 -10.31 9.36
N VAL A 153 -0.47 -11.21 9.07
CA VAL A 153 -1.91 -10.90 9.06
C VAL A 153 -2.35 -10.41 10.45
N ALA A 154 -1.99 -11.10 11.52
CA ALA A 154 -2.39 -10.69 12.87
C ALA A 154 -1.92 -9.27 13.24
N LEU A 155 -0.67 -8.91 12.90
CA LEU A 155 -0.12 -7.57 13.10
C LEU A 155 -0.83 -6.51 12.25
N ALA A 156 -1.11 -6.82 10.98
CA ALA A 156 -1.87 -5.95 10.10
C ALA A 156 -3.30 -5.68 10.64
N LEU A 157 -3.99 -6.73 11.11
CA LEU A 157 -5.33 -6.60 11.70
C LEU A 157 -5.31 -5.75 12.98
N ASP A 158 -4.32 -5.95 13.85
CA ASP A 158 -4.16 -5.18 15.09
C ASP A 158 -3.91 -3.70 14.80
N GLU A 159 -3.02 -3.40 13.85
CA GLU A 159 -2.74 -2.03 13.43
C GLU A 159 -3.97 -1.36 12.77
N ALA A 160 -4.72 -2.10 11.95
CA ALA A 160 -5.97 -1.57 11.37
C ALA A 160 -7.00 -1.22 12.45
N ARG A 161 -7.20 -2.10 13.44
CA ARG A 161 -8.12 -1.83 14.56
C ARG A 161 -7.71 -0.59 15.36
N ARG A 162 -6.41 -0.40 15.61
CA ARG A 162 -5.91 0.83 16.26
C ARG A 162 -6.21 2.09 15.46
N ALA A 163 -6.18 1.99 14.13
CA ALA A 163 -6.54 3.07 13.22
C ALA A 163 -8.05 3.22 13.00
N GLY A 164 -8.89 2.43 13.68
CA GLY A 164 -10.35 2.44 13.52
C GLY A 164 -10.84 1.87 12.19
N GLY A 165 -9.98 1.14 11.47
CA GLY A 165 -10.28 0.51 10.19
C GLY A 165 -10.47 -1.01 10.29
N GLU A 166 -11.00 -1.59 9.22
CA GLU A 166 -11.17 -3.02 9.07
C GLU A 166 -10.40 -3.55 7.85
N ILE A 167 -9.97 -4.81 7.95
CA ILE A 167 -9.30 -5.53 6.87
C ILE A 167 -10.07 -6.82 6.60
N ARG A 168 -10.41 -7.06 5.35
CA ARG A 168 -10.84 -8.38 4.87
C ARG A 168 -9.62 -9.14 4.40
N TYR A 169 -9.52 -10.42 4.73
CA TYR A 169 -8.34 -11.18 4.35
C TYR A 169 -8.65 -12.65 4.09
N THR A 170 -7.74 -13.27 3.34
CA THR A 170 -7.69 -14.72 3.11
C THR A 170 -6.25 -15.19 3.27
N VAL A 171 -6.05 -16.33 3.93
CA VAL A 171 -4.77 -17.06 3.96
C VAL A 171 -4.95 -18.39 3.24
N VAL A 172 -4.02 -18.70 2.35
CA VAL A 172 -3.95 -19.96 1.62
C VAL A 172 -2.62 -20.62 1.96
N SER A 173 -2.64 -21.67 2.78
CA SER A 173 -1.42 -22.32 3.28
C SER A 173 -0.60 -22.98 2.17
N SER A 174 -1.26 -23.52 1.14
CA SER A 174 -0.62 -24.14 -0.02
C SER A 174 -1.38 -23.71 -1.29
N PRO A 175 -1.06 -22.52 -1.84
CA PRO A 175 -1.73 -22.03 -3.04
C PRO A 175 -1.39 -22.92 -4.23
N HIS A 176 -2.38 -23.19 -5.09
CA HIS A 176 -2.13 -23.86 -6.37
C HIS A 176 -1.07 -23.07 -7.16
N GLU A 177 -0.14 -23.77 -7.82
CA GLU A 177 1.00 -23.14 -8.48
C GLU A 177 0.58 -22.07 -9.50
N ALA A 178 -0.45 -22.36 -10.30
CA ALA A 178 -1.03 -21.40 -11.24
C ALA A 178 -1.49 -20.09 -10.57
N LEU A 179 -2.14 -20.18 -9.41
CA LEU A 179 -2.57 -19.02 -8.65
C LEU A 179 -1.36 -18.25 -8.09
N GLY A 180 -0.36 -18.96 -7.56
CA GLY A 180 0.88 -18.37 -7.08
C GLY A 180 1.61 -17.59 -8.18
N ARG A 181 1.75 -18.20 -9.37
CA ARG A 181 2.34 -17.55 -10.56
C ARG A 181 1.55 -16.32 -10.99
N GLN A 182 0.22 -16.41 -11.04
CA GLN A 182 -0.61 -15.28 -11.41
C GLN A 182 -0.47 -14.12 -10.42
N LEU A 183 -0.57 -14.37 -9.11
CA LEU A 183 -0.49 -13.31 -8.10
C LEU A 183 0.92 -12.73 -7.94
N ALA A 184 1.97 -13.51 -8.20
CA ALA A 184 3.33 -12.99 -8.31
C ALA A 184 3.45 -11.97 -9.46
N LYS A 185 2.64 -12.10 -10.52
CA LYS A 185 2.56 -11.14 -11.62
C LYS A 185 1.59 -10.00 -11.36
N THR A 186 0.31 -10.29 -11.06
CA THR A 186 -0.75 -9.31 -10.83
C THR A 186 -2.04 -9.91 -10.26
N SER A 187 -2.68 -9.16 -9.36
CA SER A 187 -4.07 -9.36 -8.96
C SER A 187 -5.08 -8.66 -9.90
N ARG A 188 -4.61 -7.88 -10.89
CA ARG A 188 -5.46 -7.19 -11.85
C ARG A 188 -5.97 -8.15 -12.92
N PHE A 189 -7.29 -8.16 -13.14
CA PHE A 189 -7.92 -9.03 -14.12
C PHE A 189 -7.44 -8.76 -15.56
N ASP A 190 -7.35 -7.50 -15.95
CA ASP A 190 -6.97 -7.05 -17.30
C ASP A 190 -5.49 -7.22 -17.64
N ALA A 191 -4.64 -7.47 -16.64
CA ALA A 191 -3.21 -7.69 -16.82
C ALA A 191 -2.78 -9.13 -16.49
N GLY A 192 -3.74 -10.00 -16.17
CA GLY A 192 -3.50 -11.40 -15.84
C GLY A 192 -3.10 -12.20 -17.08
N ASP A 193 -2.22 -13.20 -16.89
CA ASP A 193 -1.89 -14.13 -17.96
C ASP A 193 -2.93 -15.22 -18.08
N VAL A 194 -3.12 -15.67 -19.31
CA VAL A 194 -3.71 -16.96 -19.62
C VAL A 194 -2.64 -18.02 -19.36
N LEU A 195 -2.90 -18.90 -18.40
CA LEU A 195 -2.01 -20.02 -18.08
C LEU A 195 -2.59 -21.30 -18.69
N ASP A 196 -1.80 -22.02 -19.46
CA ASP A 196 -2.12 -23.38 -19.91
C ASP A 196 -1.92 -24.34 -18.73
N LEU A 197 -2.97 -25.10 -18.39
CA LEU A 197 -2.99 -26.05 -17.27
C LEU A 197 -3.19 -27.50 -17.74
N ASP A 198 -2.56 -27.86 -18.85
CA ASP A 198 -2.43 -29.23 -19.37
C ASP A 198 -3.79 -29.97 -19.50
N GLY A 199 -4.80 -29.32 -20.09
CA GLY A 199 -6.12 -29.96 -20.19
C GLY A 199 -7.05 -29.43 -21.26
N GLU A 200 -7.09 -28.12 -21.49
CA GLU A 200 -7.88 -27.51 -22.57
C GLU A 200 -7.09 -26.34 -23.18
N VAL A 201 -6.73 -26.49 -24.46
CA VAL A 201 -6.06 -25.43 -25.23
C VAL A 201 -7.08 -24.34 -25.54
N LEU A 202 -6.73 -23.07 -25.28
CA LEU A 202 -7.48 -21.91 -25.75
C LEU A 202 -7.30 -21.65 -27.25
#